data_AF-A0A6Y2X5T4-F1
#
_entry.id   AF-A0A6Y2X5T4-F1
#
_cell.length_a   1.000
_cell.length_b   1.000
_cell.length_c   1.000
_cell.angle_alpha   90.00
_cell.angle_beta   90.00
_cell.angle_gamma   90.00
#
_symmetry.space_group_name_H-M   'P 1'
#
loop_
_entity.id
_entity.type
_entity.pdbx_description
1 polymer ?
#
loop_
_entity_poly.entity_id
_entity_poly.type
_entity_poly.pdbx_seq_one_letter_code
_entity_poly.pdbx_strand_id
1 'polypeptide(L)'
;PGQTNHDACFIPVSVRQYAGEPLYIIVAHWCLLQQNWVQRNQIAEAFHITARRASYLIAYLRSKTSRVVSICRHQTLPNKARRYEIYVIRVLDSPTPSTRREKAGPPPVSKRRVGNGDRSMANELWNRLCSNRNAGKILKKKEDEDDGT
;
A
#
# COMPACT_ATOMS: atom_id res chain seq x y z
N PRO A 1 -25.85 3.16 -2.65
CA PRO A 1 -24.85 2.76 -1.63
C PRO A 1 -23.70 3.79 -1.54
N GLY A 2 -23.88 4.81 -0.69
CA GLY A 2 -22.84 5.81 -0.41
C GLY A 2 -21.87 5.27 0.63
N GLN A 3 -20.57 5.21 0.29
CA GLN A 3 -19.54 4.81 1.24
C GLN A 3 -19.36 5.92 2.27
N THR A 4 -19.75 5.67 3.53
CA THR A 4 -19.60 6.60 4.65
C THR A 4 -18.20 6.61 5.28
N ASN A 5 -17.26 5.82 4.74
CA ASN A 5 -15.86 5.76 5.18
C ASN A 5 -14.95 6.82 4.53
N HIS A 6 -15.52 7.91 4.01
CA HIS A 6 -14.70 9.07 3.68
C HIS A 6 -14.46 9.84 4.98
N ASP A 7 -13.49 9.43 5.81
CA ASP A 7 -13.07 10.31 6.90
C ASP A 7 -12.60 11.59 6.22
N ALA A 8 -13.28 12.70 6.52
CA ALA A 8 -12.94 14.02 6.03
C ALA A 8 -11.51 14.31 6.47
N CYS A 9 -10.56 14.17 5.54
CA CYS A 9 -9.17 14.46 5.82
C CYS A 9 -8.98 15.97 5.77
N PHE A 10 -8.39 16.52 6.83
CA PHE A 10 -7.97 17.90 6.84
C PHE A 10 -6.77 18.05 5.91
N ILE A 11 -6.77 19.10 5.09
CA ILE A 11 -5.65 19.41 4.19
C ILE A 11 -4.92 20.63 4.78
N PRO A 12 -3.65 20.48 5.21
CA PRO A 12 -2.85 21.59 5.71
C PRO A 12 -2.78 22.74 4.69
N VAL A 13 -2.78 23.98 5.19
CA VAL A 13 -2.74 25.19 4.34
C VAL A 13 -1.57 25.17 3.38
N SER A 14 -0.41 24.64 3.81
CA SER A 14 0.81 24.53 3.01
C SER A 14 0.69 23.66 1.76
N VAL A 15 -0.29 22.76 1.71
CA VAL A 15 -0.52 21.85 0.56
C VAL A 15 -1.93 21.98 -0.02
N ARG A 16 -2.68 23.02 0.37
CA ARG A 16 -4.06 23.24 -0.07
C ARG A 16 -4.18 23.45 -1.58
N GLN A 17 -3.13 23.95 -2.23
CA GLN A 17 -3.07 24.07 -3.70
C GLN A 17 -3.22 22.72 -4.43
N TYR A 18 -2.93 21.61 -3.75
CA TYR A 18 -3.05 20.26 -4.30
C TYR A 18 -4.37 19.57 -3.95
N ALA A 19 -5.38 20.29 -3.44
CA ALA A 19 -6.62 19.69 -2.96
C ALA A 19 -7.41 18.87 -4.02
N GLY A 20 -7.14 19.05 -5.31
CA GLY A 20 -7.71 18.24 -6.40
C GLY A 20 -6.99 16.92 -6.67
N GLU A 21 -5.83 16.68 -6.06
CA GLU A 21 -5.05 15.44 -6.21
C GLU A 21 -5.50 14.37 -5.21
N PRO A 22 -5.23 13.08 -5.46
CA PRO A 22 -5.57 12.04 -4.49
C PRO A 22 -4.73 12.21 -3.22
N LEU A 23 -5.31 11.88 -2.06
CA LEU A 23 -4.73 12.14 -0.74
C LEU A 23 -3.26 11.72 -0.59
N TYR A 24 -2.85 10.59 -1.18
CA TYR A 24 -1.45 10.13 -1.08
C TYR A 24 -0.46 11.09 -1.77
N ILE A 25 -0.87 11.78 -2.84
CA ILE A 25 -0.07 12.80 -3.52
C ILE A 25 0.02 14.07 -2.67
N ILE A 26 -1.10 14.51 -2.09
CA ILE A 26 -1.12 15.67 -1.18
C ILE A 26 -0.19 15.42 0.03
N VAL A 27 -0.25 14.22 0.61
CA VAL A 27 0.63 13.78 1.69
C VAL A 27 2.09 13.74 1.24
N ALA A 28 2.37 13.29 0.02
CA ALA A 28 3.73 13.30 -0.52
C ALA A 28 4.29 14.72 -0.67
N HIS A 29 3.49 15.68 -1.17
CA HIS A 29 3.88 17.09 -1.21
C HIS A 29 4.14 17.64 0.20
N TRP A 30 3.30 17.29 1.16
CA TRP A 30 3.51 17.74 2.54
C TRP A 30 4.80 17.18 3.15
N CYS A 31 5.09 15.89 2.92
CA CYS A 31 6.34 15.26 3.33
C CYS A 31 7.57 15.91 2.65
N LEU A 32 7.45 16.30 1.38
CA LEU A 32 8.50 17.01 0.65
C LEU A 32 8.83 18.36 1.29
N LEU A 33 7.82 19.09 1.76
CA LEU A 33 8.00 20.35 2.49
C LEU A 33 8.71 20.19 3.84
N GLN A 34 8.61 19.01 4.47
CA GLN A 34 9.29 18.76 5.75
C GLN A 34 10.81 18.62 5.59
N GLN A 35 11.30 18.27 4.40
CA GLN A 35 12.73 18.04 4.11
C GLN A 35 13.42 17.08 5.10
N ASN A 36 12.65 16.18 5.73
CA ASN A 36 13.12 15.29 6.78
C ASN A 36 12.38 13.95 6.75
N TRP A 37 12.83 12.98 7.54
CA TRP A 37 12.16 11.71 7.76
C TRP A 37 10.84 11.94 8.50
N VAL A 38 9.76 11.48 7.88
CA VAL A 38 8.39 11.64 8.40
C VAL A 38 7.86 10.30 8.90
N GLN A 39 7.29 10.32 10.10
CA GLN A 39 6.61 9.19 10.73
C GLN A 39 5.10 9.19 10.45
N ARG A 40 4.49 8.00 10.60
CA ARG A 40 3.03 7.79 10.58
C ARG A 40 2.26 8.79 11.44
N ASN A 41 2.74 9.08 12.65
CA ASN A 41 2.03 9.91 13.61
C ASN A 41 2.01 11.38 13.18
N GLN A 42 3.10 11.89 12.61
CA GLN A 42 3.17 13.25 12.08
C GLN A 42 2.17 13.45 10.93
N ILE A 43 2.03 12.45 10.04
CA ILE A 43 1.04 12.48 8.96
C ILE A 43 -0.38 12.42 9.54
N ALA A 44 -0.60 11.55 10.54
CA ALA A 44 -1.90 11.40 11.18
C ALA A 44 -2.38 12.71 11.82
N GLU A 45 -1.47 13.39 12.52
CA GLU A 45 -1.71 14.69 13.15
C GLU A 45 -1.96 15.78 12.10
N ALA A 46 -1.06 15.94 11.12
CA ALA A 46 -1.17 17.00 10.12
C ALA A 46 -2.44 16.89 9.27
N PHE A 47 -2.88 15.68 8.93
CA PHE A 47 -4.06 15.45 8.08
C PHE A 47 -5.33 15.11 8.87
N HIS A 48 -5.28 15.11 10.20
CA HIS A 48 -6.36 14.69 11.09
C HIS A 48 -6.96 13.33 10.68
N ILE A 49 -6.10 12.38 10.32
CA ILE A 49 -6.50 11.02 9.95
C ILE A 49 -6.08 10.02 11.02
N THR A 50 -6.71 8.86 11.03
CA THR A 50 -6.24 7.79 11.90
C THR A 50 -4.82 7.39 11.54
N ALA A 51 -4.03 7.08 12.55
CA ALA A 51 -2.67 6.61 12.32
C ALA A 51 -2.68 5.34 11.43
N ARG A 52 -3.71 4.49 11.50
CA ARG A 52 -3.85 3.31 10.62
C ARG A 52 -3.90 3.72 9.15
N ARG A 53 -4.68 4.75 8.83
CA ARG A 53 -4.75 5.32 7.48
C ARG A 53 -3.42 5.91 7.04
N ALA A 54 -2.72 6.62 7.92
CA ALA A 54 -1.36 7.11 7.64
C ALA A 54 -0.36 5.98 7.33
N SER A 55 -0.42 4.84 8.05
CA SER A 55 0.39 3.66 7.72
C SER A 55 0.12 3.13 6.31
N TYR A 56 -1.14 3.09 5.90
CA TYR A 56 -1.51 2.67 4.55
C TYR A 56 -0.97 3.63 3.49
N LEU A 57 -1.01 4.94 3.76
CA LEU A 57 -0.43 5.94 2.87
C LEU A 57 1.09 5.75 2.71
N ILE A 58 1.82 5.54 3.80
CA ILE A 58 3.27 5.25 3.74
C ILE A 58 3.53 3.97 2.93
N ALA A 59 2.76 2.90 3.19
CA ALA A 59 2.90 1.65 2.45
C ALA A 59 2.59 1.83 0.95
N TYR A 60 1.62 2.68 0.62
CA TYR A 60 1.23 2.98 -0.76
C TYR A 60 2.28 3.82 -1.48
N LEU A 61 2.84 4.83 -0.82
CA LEU A 61 3.92 5.65 -1.36
C LEU A 61 5.18 4.81 -1.66
N ARG A 62 5.44 3.80 -0.83
CA ARG A 62 6.52 2.84 -1.05
C ARG A 62 6.30 1.96 -2.27
N SER A 63 5.07 1.49 -2.51
CA SER A 63 4.77 0.55 -3.58
C SER A 63 4.48 1.20 -4.93
N LYS A 64 3.97 2.44 -4.94
CA LYS A 64 3.52 3.13 -6.14
C LYS A 64 4.38 4.35 -6.44
N THR A 65 5.54 4.09 -7.05
CA THR A 65 6.59 5.07 -7.32
C THR A 65 6.44 5.86 -8.61
N SER A 66 5.35 5.65 -9.38
CA SER A 66 5.19 6.30 -10.70
C SER A 66 5.11 7.83 -10.63
N ARG A 67 4.60 8.37 -9.52
CA ARG A 67 4.48 9.82 -9.30
C ARG A 67 5.30 10.33 -8.12
N VAL A 68 5.78 9.45 -7.25
CA VAL A 68 6.49 9.87 -6.02
C VAL A 68 7.78 9.10 -5.91
N VAL A 69 8.89 9.84 -5.82
CA VAL A 69 10.20 9.28 -5.52
C VAL A 69 10.44 9.45 -4.03
N SER A 70 10.49 8.34 -3.31
CA SER A 70 10.67 8.32 -1.85
C SER A 70 11.61 7.21 -1.42
N ILE A 71 12.23 7.41 -0.26
CA ILE A 71 13.01 6.41 0.46
C ILE A 71 12.23 6.05 1.72
N CYS A 72 12.15 4.75 2.02
CA CYS A 72 11.55 4.26 3.25
C CYS A 72 12.61 3.56 4.10
N ARG A 73 12.64 3.87 5.40
CA ARG A 73 13.41 3.12 6.38
C ARG A 73 12.49 2.59 7.48
N HIS A 74 12.97 1.63 8.23
CA HIS A 74 12.27 1.15 9.41
C HIS A 74 13.25 0.93 10.55
N GLN A 75 12.82 1.30 11.75
CA GLN A 75 13.53 0.98 12.99
C GLN A 75 12.76 -0.13 13.71
N THR A 76 13.48 -1.18 14.09
CA THR A 76 12.92 -2.22 14.96
C THR A 76 13.10 -1.77 16.41
N LEU A 77 11.98 -1.60 17.11
CA LEU A 77 11.97 -1.26 18.53
C LEU A 77 12.30 -2.48 19.41
N PRO A 78 12.65 -2.28 20.68
CA PRO A 78 12.90 -3.37 21.64
C PRO A 78 11.72 -4.35 21.77
N ASN A 79 10.50 -3.88 21.58
CA ASN A 79 9.28 -4.69 21.60
C ASN A 79 9.00 -5.44 20.27
N LYS A 80 9.99 -5.56 19.39
CA LYS A 80 9.89 -6.16 18.03
C LYS A 80 8.92 -5.45 17.08
N ALA A 81 8.34 -4.30 17.47
CA ALA A 81 7.51 -3.51 16.57
C ALA A 81 8.39 -2.70 15.60
N ARG A 82 7.93 -2.55 14.36
CA ARG A 82 8.62 -1.74 13.34
C ARG A 82 8.00 -0.36 13.25
N ARG A 83 8.82 0.68 13.41
CA ARG A 83 8.45 2.07 13.11
C ARG A 83 8.93 2.41 11.72
N TYR A 84 8.00 2.73 10.83
CA TYR A 84 8.30 3.14 9.46
C TYR A 84 8.42 4.64 9.35
N GLU A 85 9.43 5.06 8.61
CA GLU A 85 9.71 6.44 8.27
C GLU A 85 9.88 6.58 6.77
N ILE A 86 9.40 7.68 6.23
CA ILE A 86 9.47 8.00 4.81
C ILE A 86 10.15 9.34 4.59
N TYR A 87 11.00 9.40 3.57
CA TYR A 87 11.62 10.61 3.08
C TYR A 87 11.22 10.78 1.62
N VAL A 88 10.53 11.88 1.28
CA VAL A 88 10.10 12.16 -0.09
C VAL A 88 11.11 13.07 -0.76
N ILE A 89 11.71 12.62 -1.86
CA ILE A 89 12.75 13.35 -2.60
C ILE A 89 12.10 14.29 -3.61
N ARG A 90 11.11 13.79 -4.35
CA ARG A 90 10.36 14.57 -5.34
C ARG A 90 8.99 13.97 -5.61
N VAL A 91 8.04 14.82 -5.96
CA VAL A 91 6.73 14.45 -6.47
C VAL A 91 6.66 14.92 -7.93
N LEU A 92 6.36 14.00 -8.83
CA LEU A 92 6.20 14.27 -10.26
C LEU A 92 4.74 14.69 -10.51
N ASP A 93 4.59 15.69 -11.36
CA ASP A 93 3.27 16.13 -11.82
C ASP A 93 2.52 14.97 -12.49
N SER A 94 1.20 15.06 -12.46
CA SER A 94 0.43 14.15 -13.30
C SER A 94 0.87 14.39 -14.75
N PRO A 95 1.09 13.32 -15.55
CA PRO A 95 1.23 13.53 -16.98
C PRO A 95 -0.04 14.27 -17.40
N THR A 96 0.13 15.48 -17.95
CA THR A 96 -0.97 16.30 -18.41
C THR A 96 -1.93 15.39 -19.17
N PRO A 97 -3.23 15.34 -18.80
CA PRO A 97 -4.18 14.71 -19.67
C PRO A 97 -4.13 15.55 -20.94
N SER A 98 -3.46 15.02 -21.97
CA SER A 98 -3.59 15.48 -23.35
C SER A 98 -5.03 15.93 -23.50
N THR A 99 -5.22 17.21 -23.77
CA THR A 99 -6.50 17.81 -24.16
C THR A 99 -7.32 16.75 -24.86
N ARG A 100 -8.48 16.45 -24.28
CA ARG A 100 -9.46 15.52 -24.83
C ARG A 100 -9.63 15.87 -26.30
N ARG A 101 -8.91 15.19 -27.19
CA ARG A 101 -9.25 15.19 -28.60
C ARG A 101 -10.66 14.61 -28.59
N GLU A 102 -11.64 15.41 -28.97
CA GLU A 102 -12.88 14.89 -29.52
C GLU A 102 -12.46 13.96 -30.66
N LYS A 103 -12.36 12.66 -30.35
CA LYS A 103 -12.06 11.64 -31.33
C LYS A 103 -12.94 10.46 -30.97
N ALA A 104 -14.00 10.35 -31.78
CA ALA A 104 -14.83 9.20 -32.10
C ALA A 104 -15.08 8.17 -30.99
N GLY A 105 -16.36 7.86 -30.77
CA GLY A 105 -16.83 6.88 -29.79
C GLY A 105 -16.05 5.55 -29.79
N PRO A 106 -16.09 4.82 -28.66
CA PRO A 106 -15.25 3.64 -28.50
C PRO A 106 -15.63 2.56 -29.53
N PRO A 107 -14.67 1.93 -30.24
CA PRO A 107 -14.96 0.68 -30.92
C PRO A 107 -15.36 -0.38 -29.88
N PRO A 108 -16.24 -1.33 -30.23
CA PRO A 108 -16.72 -2.32 -29.28
C PRO A 108 -15.55 -3.11 -28.71
N VAL A 109 -15.50 -3.16 -27.38
CA VAL A 109 -14.51 -3.89 -26.59
C VAL A 109 -14.63 -5.37 -26.93
N SER A 110 -13.67 -5.91 -27.70
CA SER A 110 -13.40 -7.34 -27.71
C SER A 110 -12.92 -7.71 -26.30
N LYS A 111 -13.84 -8.19 -25.46
CA LYS A 111 -13.52 -8.91 -24.23
C LYS A 111 -12.74 -10.15 -24.62
N ARG A 112 -11.40 -10.06 -24.68
CA ARG A 112 -10.56 -11.25 -24.58
C ARG A 112 -10.80 -11.85 -23.21
N ARG A 113 -11.71 -12.81 -23.24
CA ARG A 113 -12.05 -13.79 -22.22
C ARG A 113 -10.77 -14.24 -21.52
N VAL A 114 -10.51 -13.72 -20.32
CA VAL A 114 -9.55 -14.37 -19.42
C VAL A 114 -10.17 -15.73 -19.13
N GLY A 115 -9.49 -16.78 -19.60
CA GLY A 115 -9.93 -18.16 -19.43
C GLY A 115 -10.28 -18.43 -17.98
N ASN A 116 -11.34 -19.21 -17.78
CA ASN A 116 -11.79 -19.70 -16.49
C ASN A 116 -10.64 -20.47 -15.81
N GLY A 117 -9.80 -19.75 -15.06
CA GLY A 117 -8.82 -20.37 -14.17
C GLY A 117 -9.62 -21.12 -13.11
N ASP A 118 -9.61 -22.44 -13.21
CA ASP A 118 -10.40 -23.31 -12.36
C ASP A 118 -10.09 -23.02 -10.89
N ARG A 119 -11.07 -22.46 -10.17
CA ARG A 119 -10.93 -22.13 -8.74
C ARG A 119 -10.60 -23.36 -7.90
N SER A 120 -10.97 -24.56 -8.36
CA SER A 120 -10.63 -25.81 -7.69
C SER A 120 -9.11 -26.03 -7.68
N MET A 121 -8.44 -25.85 -8.82
CA MET A 121 -6.98 -26.00 -8.95
C MET A 121 -6.21 -24.97 -8.11
N ALA A 122 -6.70 -23.72 -8.05
CA ALA A 122 -6.09 -22.70 -7.20
C ALA A 122 -6.24 -23.04 -5.70
N ASN A 123 -7.41 -23.55 -5.29
CA ASN A 123 -7.65 -23.98 -3.91
C ASN A 123 -6.87 -25.25 -3.56
N GLU A 124 -6.73 -26.21 -4.48
CA GLU A 124 -5.92 -27.41 -4.27
C GLU A 124 -4.44 -27.08 -4.10
N LEU A 125 -3.89 -26.21 -4.96
CA LEU A 125 -2.52 -25.71 -4.80
C LEU A 125 -2.31 -25.03 -3.45
N TRP A 126 -3.26 -24.19 -3.03
CA TRP A 126 -3.22 -23.52 -1.74
C TRP A 126 -3.27 -24.50 -0.57
N ASN A 127 -4.18 -25.47 -0.61
CA ASN A 127 -4.32 -26.51 0.42
C ASN A 127 -3.06 -27.39 0.50
N ARG A 128 -2.46 -27.74 -0.65
CA ARG A 128 -1.23 -28.55 -0.70
C ARG A 128 -0.03 -27.80 -0.11
N LEU A 129 0.06 -26.50 -0.36
CA LEU A 129 1.07 -25.62 0.27
C LEU A 129 0.87 -25.49 1.79
N CYS A 130 -0.36 -25.37 2.26
CA CYS A 130 -0.68 -25.34 3.68
C CYS A 130 -0.35 -26.69 4.38
N SER A 131 -0.67 -27.81 3.74
CA SER A 131 -0.33 -29.14 4.25
C SER A 131 1.18 -29.40 4.29
N ASN A 132 1.94 -28.98 3.28
CA ASN A 132 3.41 -29.11 3.29
C ASN A 132 4.08 -28.28 4.39
N ARG A 133 3.52 -27.12 4.77
CA ARG A 133 4.00 -26.35 5.93
C ARG A 133 3.72 -27.04 7.26
N ASN A 134 2.73 -27.93 7.32
CA ASN A 134 2.43 -28.76 8.48
C ASN A 134 3.25 -30.06 8.50
N ALA A 135 3.74 -30.54 7.35
CA ALA A 135 4.64 -31.70 7.27
C ALA A 135 5.96 -31.49 8.05
N GLY A 136 6.51 -30.26 8.02
CA GLY A 136 7.68 -29.91 8.84
C GLY A 136 7.42 -29.88 10.35
N LYS A 137 6.15 -29.78 10.80
CA LYS A 137 5.79 -29.91 12.22
C LYS A 137 5.60 -31.36 12.65
N ILE A 138 5.20 -32.24 11.73
CA ILE A 138 5.00 -33.67 12.01
C ILE A 138 6.34 -34.40 12.09
N LEU A 139 7.32 -34.02 11.26
CA LEU A 139 8.68 -34.57 11.34
C LEU A 139 9.38 -34.17 12.64
N LYS A 140 9.20 -32.92 13.10
CA LYS A 140 9.78 -32.48 14.37
C LYS A 140 9.17 -33.17 15.60
N LYS A 141 7.89 -33.56 15.54
CA LYS A 141 7.24 -34.30 16.64
C LYS A 141 7.71 -35.76 16.75
N LYS A 142 8.19 -36.36 15.66
CA LYS A 142 8.71 -37.76 15.67
C LYS A 142 10.14 -37.87 16.19
N GLU A 143 10.96 -36.83 16.06
CA GLU A 143 12.33 -36.83 16.61
C GLU A 143 12.32 -36.69 18.14
N ASP A 144 11.31 -36.04 18.72
CA ASP A 144 11.20 -35.85 20.18
C ASP A 144 10.56 -37.07 20.91
N GLU A 145 10.04 -38.09 20.20
CA GLU A 145 9.46 -39.31 20.79
C GLU A 145 10.40 -40.53 20.77
N ASP A 146 11.58 -40.45 20.13
CA ASP A 146 12.55 -41.56 19.96
C ASP A 146 13.88 -41.36 20.74
N ASP A 147 13.96 -40.33 21.60
CA ASP A 147 15.06 -40.12 22.58
C ASP A 147 14.61 -40.46 24.01
N GLY A 148 13.89 -41.57 24.13
CA GLY A 148 13.31 -42.05 25.38
C GLY A 148 13.44 -43.55 25.50
N THR A 149 14.67 -44.08 25.49
CA THR A 149 14.96 -45.42 26.00
C THR A 149 16.28 -45.43 26.75
#